data_AF-A0A848VR55-F1
#
_entry.id   AF-A0A848VR55-F1
#
_cell.length_a   1.000
_cell.length_b   1.000
_cell.length_c   1.000
_cell.angle_alpha   90.00
_cell.angle_beta   90.00
_cell.angle_gamma   90.00
#
_symmetry.space_group_name_H-M   'P 1'
#
loop_
_entity.id
_entity.type
_entity.pdbx_description
1 polymer ?
#
loop_
_entity_poly.entity_id
_entity_poly.type
_entity_poly.pdbx_seq_one_letter_code
_entity_poly.pdbx_strand_id
1 'polypeptide(L)'
;MDISGMTLAQARAAAIKALQGAFGQIPVNVTLSQPRQFYVHVSGAVPVPGRVLSLPVGRVSSALEMAFADTTRTPVTNPNYRPSLRNVSVVHRDGSESRLDLMRYYSAGQVSQNPYLRDGDVIFVPGYDPAYESVFIDGAVPFPGGYDVRPDDNVRSVLQAAGVHEAPLTPTVVRLLSYAGGDERTIPLHEAIGQIGAAIRVGPRDHISVQRPRLPGGTATIEGMVQHPGTYSIEQGRSTMTDLINLAGGLRPEAHKAAAFLERRALPDPTLGMRAEDRSMPTPDLERLMSADTLAILQQLRLTDLDFLSRAYFAQELRTQNRVSVNLEAVLAGSTEPVILRDGDRLFVPRDDNTVFVAGQVIRPGFVLVAEGQTVDYYVQAAGGRGMHASDVYLMRANTGEVIQGTGAMVMSGDVVFVDRAEDLAENAEMQRLVIQEQSLRSDARIRVAQTVVQSIGTLATLVALIVSLTR
;
A
#
# COMPACT_ATOMS: atom_id res chain seq x y z
N MET A 1 47.15 1.54 30.00
CA MET A 1 47.49 2.48 28.91
C MET A 1 46.18 3.05 28.39
N ASP A 2 46.00 4.37 28.43
CA ASP A 2 44.81 4.99 27.84
C ASP A 2 45.03 5.20 26.33
N ILE A 3 44.13 4.64 25.53
CA ILE A 3 44.13 4.75 24.06
C ILE A 3 42.85 5.43 23.55
N SER A 4 42.09 6.05 24.45
CA SER A 4 40.86 6.76 24.13
C SER A 4 41.14 7.89 23.14
N GLY A 5 40.33 7.99 22.08
CA GLY A 5 40.48 9.01 21.04
C GLY A 5 41.59 8.77 20.02
N MET A 6 42.39 7.70 20.17
CA MET A 6 43.41 7.33 19.19
C MET A 6 42.81 6.60 17.99
N THR A 7 43.39 6.79 16.80
CA THR A 7 43.15 5.93 15.64
C THR A 7 43.72 4.53 15.88
N LEU A 8 43.25 3.52 15.13
CA LEU A 8 43.77 2.15 15.26
C LEU A 8 45.29 2.08 15.03
N ALA A 9 45.81 2.88 14.08
CA ALA A 9 47.25 2.95 13.81
C ALA A 9 48.03 3.51 15.01
N GLN A 10 47.53 4.60 15.62
CA GLN A 10 48.13 5.22 16.80
C GLN A 10 48.08 4.28 18.02
N ALA A 11 46.91 3.67 18.28
CA ALA A 11 46.74 2.71 19.37
C ALA A 11 47.65 1.49 19.18
N ARG A 12 47.80 0.97 17.96
CA ARG A 12 48.71 -0.13 17.64
C ARG A 12 50.17 0.25 17.89
N ALA A 13 50.61 1.40 17.39
CA ALA A 13 51.98 1.88 17.58
C ALA A 13 52.30 2.07 19.06
N ALA A 14 51.37 2.66 19.81
CA ALA A 14 51.55 2.95 21.21
C ALA A 14 51.47 1.66 22.08
N ALA A 15 50.65 0.67 21.69
CA ALA A 15 50.64 -0.66 22.30
C ALA A 15 51.95 -1.43 22.04
N ILE A 16 52.46 -1.42 20.80
CA ILE A 16 53.76 -2.04 20.47
C ILE A 16 54.89 -1.40 21.29
N LYS A 17 54.92 -0.06 21.37
CA LYS A 17 55.91 0.67 22.18
C LYS A 17 55.86 0.28 23.66
N ALA A 18 54.66 0.14 24.23
CA ALA A 18 54.48 -0.29 25.61
C ALA A 18 54.96 -1.73 25.83
N LEU A 19 54.68 -2.63 24.88
CA LEU A 19 55.06 -4.04 24.96
C LEU A 19 56.56 -4.26 24.76
N GLN A 20 57.22 -3.47 23.90
CA GLN A 20 58.69 -3.50 23.73
C GLN A 20 59.43 -3.17 25.03
N GLY A 21 58.88 -2.29 25.87
CA GLY A 21 59.44 -2.00 27.19
C GLY A 21 59.41 -3.18 28.15
N ALA A 22 58.46 -4.10 27.99
CA ALA A 22 58.30 -5.28 28.85
C ALA A 22 58.94 -6.56 28.27
N PHE A 23 58.98 -6.71 26.94
CA PHE A 23 59.38 -7.94 26.24
C PHE A 23 60.66 -7.81 25.40
N GLY A 24 61.35 -6.66 25.45
CA GLY A 24 62.62 -6.47 24.75
C GLY A 24 62.48 -6.51 23.22
N GLN A 25 63.36 -7.27 22.53
CA GLN A 25 63.40 -7.35 21.06
C GLN A 25 62.53 -8.48 20.46
N ILE A 26 61.59 -9.05 21.20
CA ILE A 26 60.68 -10.05 20.64
C ILE A 26 59.75 -9.36 19.62
N PRO A 27 59.57 -9.91 18.41
CA PRO A 27 58.60 -9.37 17.45
C PRO A 27 57.17 -9.46 18.01
N VAL A 28 56.59 -8.31 18.35
CA VAL A 28 55.21 -8.21 18.84
C VAL A 28 54.29 -7.77 17.71
N ASN A 29 53.23 -8.54 17.46
CA ASN A 29 52.17 -8.13 16.55
C ASN A 29 50.89 -7.83 17.35
N VAL A 30 50.28 -6.68 17.07
CA VAL A 30 49.02 -6.24 17.69
C VAL A 30 47.98 -6.11 16.58
N THR A 31 46.86 -6.81 16.74
CA THR A 31 45.72 -6.80 15.82
C THR A 31 44.45 -6.44 16.57
N LEU A 32 43.52 -5.75 15.90
CA LEU A 32 42.19 -5.52 16.45
C LEU A 32 41.42 -6.83 16.46
N SER A 33 41.05 -7.34 17.64
CA SER A 33 40.27 -8.58 17.76
C SER A 33 38.80 -8.36 17.39
N GLN A 34 38.20 -7.28 17.89
CA GLN A 34 36.82 -6.90 17.62
C GLN A 34 36.70 -5.37 17.54
N PRO A 35 35.86 -4.84 16.63
CA PRO A 35 35.52 -3.43 16.64
C PRO A 35 34.86 -3.06 17.97
N ARG A 36 35.24 -1.91 18.53
CA ARG A 36 34.54 -1.29 19.66
C ARG A 36 33.06 -1.16 19.31
N GLN A 37 32.17 -1.56 20.21
CA GLN A 37 30.77 -1.19 20.16
C GLN A 37 30.52 0.00 21.10
N PHE A 38 29.54 0.83 20.76
CA PHE A 38 29.12 1.95 21.61
C PHE A 38 27.61 2.17 21.49
N TYR A 39 27.06 2.97 22.39
CA TYR A 39 25.64 3.28 22.37
C TYR A 39 25.38 4.66 21.81
N VAL A 40 24.33 4.75 21.01
CA VAL A 40 23.66 6.00 20.65
C VAL A 40 22.26 5.99 21.22
N HIS A 41 21.63 7.16 21.34
CA HIS A 41 20.25 7.27 21.79
C HIS A 41 19.37 7.72 20.63
N VAL A 42 18.27 7.02 20.36
CA VAL A 42 17.26 7.40 19.37
C VAL A 42 16.01 7.85 20.10
N SER A 43 15.49 9.03 19.77
CA SER A 43 14.31 9.61 20.38
C SER A 43 13.40 10.30 19.34
N GLY A 44 12.19 10.66 19.77
CA GLY A 44 11.18 11.30 18.92
C GLY A 44 10.18 10.30 18.33
N ALA A 45 9.67 10.59 17.13
CA ALA A 45 8.57 9.88 16.47
C ALA A 45 9.01 8.54 15.84
N VAL A 46 9.78 7.73 16.56
CA VAL A 46 10.17 6.38 16.15
C VAL A 46 9.35 5.32 16.90
N PRO A 47 9.15 4.12 16.32
CA PRO A 47 8.42 3.05 16.99
C PRO A 47 9.05 2.60 18.30
N VAL A 48 10.38 2.45 18.31
CA VAL A 48 11.14 1.99 19.47
C VAL A 48 12.22 3.02 19.82
N PRO A 49 11.88 4.07 20.60
CA PRO A 49 12.87 5.00 21.11
C PRO A 49 13.72 4.30 22.19
N GLY A 50 14.98 4.73 22.33
CA GLY A 50 15.86 4.20 23.36
C GLY A 50 17.30 4.09 22.92
N ARG A 51 18.06 3.29 23.67
CA ARG A 51 19.48 3.06 23.41
C ARG A 51 19.66 2.03 22.31
N VAL A 52 20.45 2.38 21.31
CA VAL A 52 20.78 1.52 20.17
C VAL A 52 22.28 1.25 20.19
N LEU A 53 22.64 -0.03 20.06
CA LEU A 53 24.04 -0.47 19.97
C LEU A 53 24.55 -0.22 18.55
N SER A 54 25.70 0.44 18.42
CA SER A 54 26.28 0.84 17.13
C SER A 54 27.76 0.48 17.03
N LEU A 55 28.25 0.49 15.79
CA LEU A 55 29.63 0.26 15.40
C LEU A 55 30.28 1.58 14.91
N PRO A 56 31.62 1.68 14.86
CA PRO A 56 32.32 2.87 14.39
C PRO A 56 32.10 3.19 12.90
N VAL A 57 31.63 2.19 12.15
CA VAL A 57 31.23 2.33 10.75
C VAL A 57 29.71 2.52 10.59
N GLY A 58 28.96 2.46 11.69
CA GLY A 58 27.52 2.67 11.73
C GLY A 58 27.18 4.10 11.37
N ARG A 59 26.07 4.27 10.63
CA ARG A 59 25.53 5.57 10.22
C ARG A 59 24.19 5.82 10.87
N VAL A 60 23.72 7.06 10.81
CA VAL A 60 22.40 7.45 11.34
C VAL A 60 21.30 6.52 10.84
N SER A 61 21.29 6.20 9.54
CA SER A 61 20.30 5.28 8.96
C SER A 61 20.27 3.91 9.66
N SER A 62 21.44 3.30 9.92
CA SER A 62 21.51 1.98 10.57
C SER A 62 20.97 1.97 12.01
N ALA A 63 21.12 3.09 12.74
CA ALA A 63 20.52 3.22 14.06
C ALA A 63 19.00 3.37 13.98
N LEU A 64 18.50 4.10 12.97
CA LEU A 64 17.06 4.23 12.74
C LEU A 64 16.44 2.92 12.25
N GLU A 65 17.09 2.16 11.37
CA GLU A 65 16.63 0.83 10.94
C GLU A 65 16.28 -0.06 12.14
N MET A 66 17.13 -0.09 13.17
CA MET A 66 16.85 -0.81 14.42
C MET A 66 15.66 -0.22 15.19
N ALA A 67 15.51 1.10 15.23
CA ALA A 67 14.39 1.76 15.89
C ALA A 67 13.03 1.56 15.15
N PHE A 68 13.07 1.21 13.86
CA PHE A 68 11.92 0.92 13.01
C PHE A 68 11.68 -0.58 12.75
N ALA A 69 12.56 -1.48 13.19
CA ALA A 69 12.53 -2.90 12.85
C ALA A 69 11.36 -3.67 13.49
N ASP A 70 10.90 -3.27 14.68
CA ASP A 70 9.79 -3.90 15.38
C ASP A 70 8.49 -3.14 15.12
N THR A 71 7.78 -3.53 14.08
CA THR A 71 6.45 -3.00 13.71
C THR A 71 5.30 -3.73 14.42
N THR A 72 5.61 -4.79 15.17
CA THR A 72 4.60 -5.63 15.85
C THR A 72 4.15 -5.04 17.18
N ARG A 73 5.02 -4.26 17.82
CA ARG A 73 4.64 -3.36 18.90
C ARG A 73 4.09 -2.11 18.26
N THR A 74 2.79 -1.86 18.36
CA THR A 74 2.23 -0.55 17.99
C THR A 74 2.88 0.51 18.88
N PRO A 75 3.75 1.39 18.38
CA PRO A 75 4.01 2.61 19.11
C PRO A 75 2.67 3.31 19.25
N VAL A 76 2.23 3.55 20.49
CA VAL A 76 1.08 4.42 20.75
C VAL A 76 1.58 5.84 20.49
N THR A 77 1.66 6.20 19.23
CA THR A 77 1.83 7.57 18.78
C THR A 77 0.54 7.99 18.12
N ASN A 78 0.18 9.25 18.33
CA ASN A 78 -0.95 9.91 17.67
C ASN A 78 -0.95 9.52 16.17
N PRO A 79 -2.00 8.85 15.65
CA PRO A 79 -2.04 8.34 14.28
C PRO A 79 -1.91 9.45 13.23
N ASN A 80 -2.14 10.70 13.63
CA ASN A 80 -2.01 11.89 12.80
C ASN A 80 -0.55 12.26 12.50
N TYR A 81 0.41 11.82 13.33
CA TYR A 81 1.81 12.16 13.15
C TYR A 81 2.59 11.03 12.48
N ARG A 82 3.57 11.41 11.66
CA ARG A 82 4.51 10.52 10.99
C ARG A 82 5.95 10.91 11.32
N PRO A 83 6.90 9.95 11.36
CA PRO A 83 8.32 10.26 11.48
C PRO A 83 8.81 11.10 10.30
N SER A 84 9.48 12.20 10.60
CA SER A 84 10.20 12.97 9.60
C SER A 84 11.59 12.38 9.37
N LEU A 85 11.83 11.87 8.17
CA LEU A 85 13.17 11.47 7.73
C LEU A 85 13.94 12.63 7.09
N ARG A 86 13.29 13.77 6.85
CA ARG A 86 13.92 14.95 6.24
C ARG A 86 14.42 15.97 7.25
N ASN A 87 13.96 15.92 8.50
CA ASN A 87 14.33 16.86 9.56
C ASN A 87 14.98 16.15 10.77
N VAL A 88 15.72 15.07 10.53
CA VAL A 88 16.42 14.34 11.60
C VAL A 88 17.56 15.21 12.15
N SER A 89 17.71 15.29 13.47
CA SER A 89 18.85 15.95 14.10
C SER A 89 19.71 14.97 14.88
N VAL A 90 21.03 15.21 14.89
CA VAL A 90 21.99 14.47 15.69
C VAL A 90 22.73 15.45 16.56
N VAL A 91 22.60 15.29 17.87
CA VAL A 91 23.35 16.05 18.86
C VAL A 91 24.52 15.19 19.34
N HIS A 92 25.72 15.72 19.17
CA HIS A 92 26.95 15.07 19.58
C HIS A 92 27.28 15.39 21.04
N ARG A 93 28.17 14.59 21.64
CA ARG A 93 28.60 14.77 23.04
C ARG A 93 29.27 16.12 23.33
N ASP A 94 29.87 16.74 22.32
CA ASP A 94 30.50 18.07 22.41
C ASP A 94 29.49 19.23 22.28
N GLY A 95 28.19 18.91 22.11
CA GLY A 95 27.12 19.88 21.94
C GLY A 95 26.88 20.33 20.50
N SER A 96 27.67 19.86 19.52
CA SER A 96 27.42 20.16 18.12
C SER A 96 26.17 19.44 17.59
N GLU A 97 25.38 20.11 16.75
CA GLU A 97 24.16 19.57 16.13
C GLU A 97 24.32 19.44 14.61
N SER A 98 23.98 18.28 14.07
CA SER A 98 23.87 18.03 12.63
C SER A 98 22.41 17.85 12.25
N ARG A 99 21.90 18.64 11.30
CA ARG A 99 20.56 18.46 10.72
C ARG A 99 20.64 17.73 9.39
N LEU A 100 19.84 16.69 9.24
CA LEU A 100 19.98 15.67 8.21
C LEU A 100 18.67 15.50 7.44
N ASP A 101 18.79 15.45 6.11
CA ASP A 101 17.73 15.03 5.19
C ASP A 101 18.08 13.63 4.66
N LEU A 102 17.63 12.59 5.36
CA LEU A 102 17.93 11.21 4.96
C LEU A 102 17.29 10.86 3.61
N MET A 103 16.24 11.57 3.18
CA MET A 103 15.67 11.37 1.84
C MET A 103 16.66 11.77 0.76
N ARG A 104 17.46 12.83 0.95
CA ARG A 104 18.54 13.17 0.00
C ARG A 104 19.65 12.13 -0.04
N TYR A 105 19.88 11.41 1.06
CA TYR A 105 20.80 10.26 1.05
C TYR A 105 20.23 9.12 0.20
N TYR A 106 18.97 8.73 0.43
CA TYR A 106 18.34 7.61 -0.29
C TYR A 106 18.05 7.91 -1.78
N SER A 107 17.56 9.11 -2.09
CA SER A 107 17.12 9.46 -3.44
C SER A 107 18.25 9.99 -4.33
N ALA A 108 19.26 10.66 -3.75
CA ALA A 108 20.32 11.36 -4.48
C ALA A 108 21.73 10.91 -4.13
N GLY A 109 21.89 9.92 -3.23
CA GLY A 109 23.21 9.42 -2.83
C GLY A 109 24.05 10.42 -2.05
N GLN A 110 23.46 11.47 -1.45
CA GLN A 110 24.20 12.50 -0.72
C GLN A 110 24.71 11.97 0.63
N VAL A 111 25.93 11.40 0.62
CA VAL A 111 26.56 10.75 1.78
C VAL A 111 26.69 11.67 3.01
N SER A 112 26.79 12.99 2.81
CA SER A 112 26.84 13.98 3.89
C SER A 112 25.56 14.05 4.72
N GLN A 113 24.42 13.62 4.17
CA GLN A 113 23.13 13.60 4.86
C GLN A 113 22.93 12.37 5.75
N ASN A 114 23.89 11.44 5.77
CA ASN A 114 23.84 10.25 6.62
C ASN A 114 25.20 9.99 7.27
N PRO A 115 25.68 10.86 8.19
CA PRO A 115 27.03 10.78 8.76
C PRO A 115 27.26 9.51 9.59
N TYR A 116 28.53 9.20 9.85
CA TYR A 116 28.92 8.17 10.80
C TYR A 116 28.56 8.59 12.23
N LEU A 117 28.13 7.62 13.03
CA LEU A 117 27.79 7.81 14.43
C LEU A 117 29.05 7.85 15.30
N ARG A 118 28.96 8.62 16.39
CA ARG A 118 29.95 8.70 17.45
C ARG A 118 29.33 8.23 18.76
N ASP A 119 30.19 7.80 19.67
CA ASP A 119 29.76 7.40 21.01
C ASP A 119 29.08 8.55 21.75
N GLY A 120 27.87 8.29 22.24
CA GLY A 120 27.05 9.28 22.94
C GLY A 120 26.20 10.17 22.03
N ASP A 121 26.16 9.93 20.72
CA ASP A 121 25.25 10.67 19.83
C ASP A 121 23.79 10.46 20.22
N VAL A 122 23.01 11.54 20.16
CA VAL A 122 21.56 11.55 20.34
C VAL A 122 20.90 11.90 19.02
N ILE A 123 20.19 10.94 18.44
CA ILE A 123 19.44 11.05 17.20
C ILE A 123 17.99 11.38 17.56
N PHE A 124 17.49 12.52 17.12
CA PHE A 124 16.11 12.94 17.30
C PHE A 124 15.38 12.95 15.96
N VAL A 125 14.26 12.23 15.91
CA VAL A 125 13.36 12.16 14.74
C VAL A 125 12.08 12.93 15.08
N PRO A 126 11.85 14.12 14.50
CA PRO A 126 10.61 14.84 14.77
C PRO A 126 9.40 14.10 14.18
N GLY A 127 8.25 14.26 14.82
CA GLY A 127 6.96 13.91 14.21
C GLY A 127 6.43 15.11 13.44
N TYR A 128 5.76 14.87 12.32
CA TYR A 128 5.01 15.89 11.58
C TYR A 128 3.61 15.38 11.25
N ASP A 129 2.64 16.29 11.16
CA ASP A 129 1.30 16.00 10.66
C ASP A 129 1.27 16.12 9.13
N PRO A 130 1.09 15.03 8.37
CA PRO A 130 1.08 15.09 6.91
C PRO A 130 -0.01 15.99 6.33
N ALA A 131 -1.12 16.23 7.04
CA ALA A 131 -2.22 17.05 6.53
C ALA A 131 -1.92 18.57 6.59
N TYR A 132 -1.02 18.99 7.49
CA TYR A 132 -0.77 20.41 7.77
C TYR A 132 0.69 20.83 7.59
N GLU A 133 1.65 19.92 7.74
CA GLU A 133 3.09 20.19 7.77
C GLU A 133 3.84 19.62 6.57
N SER A 134 3.11 19.10 5.57
CA SER A 134 3.69 18.50 4.37
C SER A 134 3.36 19.26 3.08
N VAL A 135 4.26 19.17 2.10
CA VAL A 135 4.00 19.48 0.69
C VAL A 135 3.64 18.18 -0.01
N PHE A 136 2.52 18.16 -0.73
CA PHE A 136 2.07 16.97 -1.45
C PHE A 136 2.61 17.00 -2.88
N ILE A 137 3.18 15.89 -3.36
CA ILE A 137 3.63 15.75 -4.75
C ILE A 137 3.05 14.50 -5.41
N ASP A 138 2.52 14.66 -6.62
CA ASP A 138 1.93 13.59 -7.41
C ASP A 138 2.29 13.65 -8.91
N GLY A 139 1.68 12.76 -9.68
CA GLY A 139 1.84 12.67 -11.12
C GLY A 139 3.01 11.79 -11.53
N ALA A 140 3.73 12.18 -12.56
CA ALA A 140 4.83 11.42 -13.17
C ALA A 140 6.13 11.54 -12.37
N VAL A 141 6.09 11.17 -11.08
CA VAL A 141 7.24 11.11 -10.18
C VAL A 141 7.48 9.68 -9.68
N PRO A 142 8.73 9.26 -9.42
CA PRO A 142 9.01 7.93 -8.87
C PRO A 142 8.38 7.66 -7.50
N PHE A 143 8.39 8.65 -6.61
CA PHE A 143 7.92 8.52 -5.24
C PHE A 143 6.85 9.59 -4.92
N PRO A 144 5.57 9.39 -5.29
CA PRO A 144 4.51 10.33 -4.94
C PRO A 144 4.16 10.26 -3.45
N GLY A 145 3.69 11.37 -2.87
CA GLY A 145 3.27 11.42 -1.47
C GLY A 145 3.43 12.79 -0.81
N GLY A 146 3.16 12.84 0.49
CA GLY A 146 3.37 14.03 1.33
C GLY A 146 4.76 14.04 1.96
N TYR A 147 5.53 15.10 1.71
CA TYR A 147 6.87 15.31 2.24
C TYR A 147 6.84 16.41 3.29
N ASP A 148 7.38 16.16 4.47
CA ASP A 148 7.49 17.19 5.49
C ASP A 148 8.35 18.37 5.00
N VAL A 149 7.90 19.58 5.29
CA VAL A 149 8.49 20.81 4.75
C VAL A 149 9.68 21.26 5.59
N ARG A 150 10.77 21.62 4.93
CA ARG A 150 11.91 22.31 5.54
C ARG A 150 11.84 23.82 5.27
N PRO A 151 12.37 24.67 6.15
CA PRO A 151 12.43 26.12 5.90
C PRO A 151 13.20 26.49 4.62
N ASP A 152 14.12 25.65 4.18
CA ASP A 152 14.92 25.82 2.97
C ASP A 152 14.32 25.19 1.72
N ASP A 153 13.15 24.54 1.81
CA ASP A 153 12.57 23.83 0.68
C ASP A 153 12.12 24.76 -0.45
N ASN A 154 12.28 24.26 -1.66
CA ASN A 154 11.86 24.87 -2.91
C ASN A 154 11.33 23.79 -3.87
N VAL A 155 10.75 24.19 -5.00
CA VAL A 155 10.19 23.23 -5.97
C VAL A 155 11.23 22.20 -6.40
N ARG A 156 12.48 22.63 -6.63
CA ARG A 156 13.57 21.72 -7.00
C ARG A 156 13.87 20.68 -5.90
N SER A 157 13.97 21.10 -4.63
CA SER A 157 14.31 20.18 -3.54
C SER A 157 13.23 19.12 -3.32
N VAL A 158 11.95 19.49 -3.45
CA VAL A 158 10.84 18.53 -3.35
C VAL A 158 10.83 17.57 -4.54
N LEU A 159 11.05 18.05 -5.77
CA LEU A 159 11.18 17.19 -6.95
C LEU A 159 12.31 16.17 -6.77
N GLN A 160 13.47 16.60 -6.28
CA GLN A 160 14.61 15.72 -6.00
C GLN A 160 14.32 14.72 -4.86
N ALA A 161 13.59 15.13 -3.83
CA ALA A 161 13.14 14.24 -2.75
C ALA A 161 12.19 13.15 -3.30
N ALA A 162 11.33 13.50 -4.26
CA ALA A 162 10.46 12.58 -4.98
C ALA A 162 11.16 11.73 -6.06
N GLY A 163 12.49 11.87 -6.20
CA GLY A 163 13.32 11.09 -7.13
C GLY A 163 13.44 11.69 -8.54
N VAL A 164 13.01 12.92 -8.76
CA VAL A 164 13.09 13.60 -10.07
C VAL A 164 14.38 14.41 -10.16
N HIS A 165 15.40 13.81 -10.77
CA HIS A 165 16.71 14.46 -10.99
C HIS A 165 16.93 14.92 -12.43
N GLU A 166 16.21 14.32 -13.37
CA GLU A 166 16.33 14.58 -14.80
C GLU A 166 14.95 14.77 -15.42
N ALA A 167 14.89 15.58 -16.47
CA ALA A 167 13.67 15.74 -17.25
C ALA A 167 13.62 14.67 -18.35
N PRO A 168 12.48 13.98 -18.54
CA PRO A 168 12.30 13.07 -19.66
C PRO A 168 12.29 13.85 -20.98
N LEU A 169 12.54 13.15 -22.10
CA LEU A 169 12.50 13.75 -23.45
C LEU A 169 11.09 14.22 -23.85
N THR A 170 10.06 13.62 -23.26
CA THR A 170 8.68 14.08 -23.44
C THR A 170 8.53 15.45 -22.79
N PRO A 171 7.78 16.40 -23.39
CA PRO A 171 7.41 17.62 -22.68
C PRO A 171 6.78 17.17 -21.35
N THR A 172 7.04 17.87 -20.25
CA THR A 172 6.49 17.54 -18.92
C THR A 172 6.46 18.86 -18.18
N VAL A 173 5.34 19.14 -17.50
CA VAL A 173 5.15 20.38 -16.77
C VAL A 173 4.95 20.08 -15.30
N VAL A 174 5.42 20.98 -14.46
CA VAL A 174 5.24 20.99 -13.01
C VAL A 174 4.22 22.06 -12.72
N ARG A 175 3.06 21.65 -12.23
CA ARG A 175 2.00 22.54 -11.74
C ARG A 175 2.15 22.66 -10.23
N LEU A 176 2.43 23.86 -9.75
CA LEU A 176 2.49 24.19 -8.33
C LEU A 176 1.22 24.96 -7.96
N LEU A 177 0.52 24.48 -6.95
CA LEU A 177 -0.59 25.17 -6.30
C LEU A 177 -0.17 25.54 -4.89
N SER A 178 -0.08 26.84 -4.60
CA SER A 178 0.30 27.30 -3.26
C SER A 178 -0.92 27.46 -2.35
N TYR A 179 -0.86 26.89 -1.14
CA TYR A 179 -1.92 27.02 -0.15
C TYR A 179 -1.99 28.43 0.46
N ALA A 180 -0.83 29.02 0.78
CA ALA A 180 -0.77 30.31 1.46
C ALA A 180 -1.16 31.50 0.54
N GLY A 181 -0.83 31.42 -0.75
CA GLY A 181 -1.09 32.49 -1.72
C GLY A 181 -2.28 32.24 -2.64
N GLY A 182 -2.75 31.00 -2.78
CA GLY A 182 -3.74 30.61 -3.80
C GLY A 182 -3.23 30.69 -5.24
N ASP A 183 -1.96 31.04 -5.43
CA ASP A 183 -1.33 31.17 -6.74
C ASP A 183 -1.07 29.80 -7.36
N GLU A 184 -1.33 29.72 -8.67
CA GLU A 184 -0.99 28.57 -9.50
C GLU A 184 0.16 28.94 -10.45
N ARG A 185 1.20 28.10 -10.50
CA ARG A 185 2.32 28.24 -11.44
C ARG A 185 2.48 26.96 -12.24
N THR A 186 2.62 27.10 -13.55
CA THR A 186 2.98 25.98 -14.44
C THR A 186 4.38 26.24 -15.00
N ILE A 187 5.29 25.30 -14.78
CA ILE A 187 6.71 25.44 -15.11
C ILE A 187 7.12 24.20 -15.91
N PRO A 188 7.82 24.32 -17.05
CA PRO A 188 8.42 23.16 -17.70
C PRO A 188 9.34 22.39 -16.73
N LEU A 189 9.27 21.06 -16.73
CA LEU A 189 10.01 20.23 -15.75
C LEU A 189 11.52 20.48 -15.79
N HIS A 190 12.10 20.67 -16.98
CA HIS A 190 13.52 20.96 -17.14
C HIS A 190 13.95 22.29 -16.49
N GLU A 191 13.04 23.27 -16.40
CA GLU A 191 13.26 24.53 -15.68
C GLU A 191 13.02 24.37 -14.16
N ALA A 192 12.02 23.57 -13.79
CA ALA A 192 11.66 23.30 -12.40
C ALA A 192 12.73 22.50 -11.64
N ILE A 193 13.47 21.61 -12.30
CA ILE A 193 14.66 20.96 -11.72
C ILE A 193 15.91 21.86 -11.72
N GLY A 194 15.82 23.02 -12.40
CA GLY A 194 16.90 23.99 -12.58
C GLY A 194 16.86 25.17 -11.60
N GLN A 195 17.34 26.33 -12.06
CA GLN A 195 17.41 27.55 -11.25
C GLN A 195 16.03 28.13 -10.92
N ILE A 196 15.06 27.99 -11.83
CA ILE A 196 13.70 28.52 -11.64
C ILE A 196 13.04 27.81 -10.45
N GLY A 197 13.05 26.48 -10.41
CA GLY A 197 12.48 25.77 -9.28
C GLY A 197 13.28 25.92 -7.98
N ALA A 198 14.58 26.25 -8.05
CA ALA A 198 15.38 26.57 -6.87
C ALA A 198 15.01 27.94 -6.24
N ALA A 199 14.49 28.87 -7.05
CA ALA A 199 14.07 30.20 -6.59
C ALA A 199 12.67 30.21 -5.97
N ILE A 200 11.83 29.20 -6.26
CA ILE A 200 10.44 29.15 -5.80
C ILE A 200 10.35 28.34 -4.52
N ARG A 201 10.15 29.04 -3.39
CA ARG A 201 9.89 28.42 -2.09
C ARG A 201 8.57 27.67 -2.09
N VAL A 202 8.54 26.56 -1.36
CA VAL A 202 7.32 25.79 -1.08
C VAL A 202 7.02 25.81 0.40
N GLY A 203 5.74 25.84 0.72
CA GLY A 203 5.24 25.85 2.09
C GLY A 203 4.40 24.62 2.42
N PRO A 204 4.02 24.47 3.69
CA PRO A 204 3.09 23.43 4.09
C PRO A 204 1.76 23.54 3.34
N ARG A 205 1.21 22.38 2.96
CA ARG A 205 -0.04 22.18 2.23
C ARG A 205 -0.01 22.62 0.76
N ASP A 206 1.14 23.08 0.25
CA ASP A 206 1.32 23.26 -1.19
C ASP A 206 1.21 21.91 -1.91
N HIS A 207 0.76 21.96 -3.17
CA HIS A 207 0.60 20.77 -4.01
C HIS A 207 1.40 20.94 -5.31
N ILE A 208 2.31 19.99 -5.57
CA ILE A 208 3.09 19.89 -6.80
C ILE A 208 2.55 18.71 -7.61
N SER A 209 2.17 18.96 -8.86
CA SER A 209 1.73 17.92 -9.78
C SER A 209 2.64 17.89 -11.01
N VAL A 210 3.31 16.77 -11.23
CA VAL A 210 4.17 16.56 -12.40
C VAL A 210 3.35 15.91 -13.50
N GLN A 211 2.98 16.69 -14.51
CA GLN A 211 2.07 16.27 -15.55
C GLN A 211 2.85 16.02 -16.84
N ARG A 212 2.74 14.80 -17.36
CA ARG A 212 3.05 14.58 -18.78
C ARG A 212 1.92 15.23 -19.59
N PRO A 213 2.24 15.95 -20.69
CA PRO A 213 1.28 16.37 -21.68
C PRO A 213 0.50 15.13 -22.06
N ARG A 214 -0.81 15.20 -21.84
CA ARG A 214 -1.71 14.25 -22.43
C ARG A 214 -1.58 14.46 -23.93
N LEU A 215 -0.92 13.53 -24.62
CA LEU A 215 -1.02 13.45 -26.05
C LEU A 215 -2.54 13.39 -26.36
N PRO A 216 -3.05 14.08 -27.39
CA PRO A 216 -4.48 14.07 -27.69
C PRO A 216 -5.06 12.67 -28.01
N GLY A 217 -4.25 11.61 -28.01
CA GLY A 217 -4.69 10.22 -27.96
C GLY A 217 -4.22 9.55 -26.66
N GLY A 218 -5.14 8.84 -26.00
CA GLY A 218 -4.78 7.84 -25.00
C GLY A 218 -4.28 6.56 -25.68
N THR A 219 -3.87 5.60 -24.89
CA THR A 219 -3.58 4.24 -25.35
C THR A 219 -4.46 3.24 -24.61
N ALA A 220 -4.91 2.20 -25.31
CA ALA A 220 -5.56 1.05 -24.69
C ALA A 220 -4.89 -0.22 -25.17
N THR A 221 -4.79 -1.22 -24.31
CA THR A 221 -4.16 -2.51 -24.63
C THR A 221 -5.22 -3.58 -24.74
N ILE A 222 -5.09 -4.47 -25.72
CA ILE A 222 -5.97 -5.64 -25.89
C ILE A 222 -5.14 -6.91 -26.01
N GLU A 223 -5.49 -7.91 -25.22
CA GLU A 223 -4.73 -9.16 -25.07
C GLU A 223 -5.63 -10.39 -25.11
N GLY A 224 -5.01 -11.56 -25.33
CA GLY A 224 -5.70 -12.85 -25.38
C GLY A 224 -6.18 -13.22 -26.79
N MET A 225 -7.41 -13.69 -26.91
CA MET A 225 -7.99 -14.29 -28.12
C MET A 225 -8.50 -13.25 -29.13
N VAL A 226 -7.59 -12.40 -29.60
CA VAL A 226 -7.80 -11.45 -30.71
C VAL A 226 -6.80 -11.70 -31.84
N GLN A 227 -7.06 -11.20 -33.04
CA GLN A 227 -6.17 -11.46 -34.19
C GLN A 227 -4.79 -10.83 -34.00
N HIS A 228 -4.74 -9.60 -33.49
CA HIS A 228 -3.52 -8.86 -33.25
C HIS A 228 -3.52 -8.28 -31.82
N PRO A 229 -3.00 -9.02 -30.83
CA PRO A 229 -2.82 -8.49 -29.48
C PRO A 229 -1.80 -7.35 -29.47
N GLY A 230 -2.04 -6.30 -28.69
CA GLY A 230 -1.13 -5.16 -28.61
C GLY A 230 -1.74 -3.91 -27.99
N THR A 231 -0.95 -2.84 -27.98
CA THR A 231 -1.37 -1.51 -27.52
C THR A 231 -1.73 -0.64 -28.73
N TYR A 232 -2.91 -0.02 -28.67
CA TYR A 232 -3.49 0.80 -29.72
C TYR A 232 -3.74 2.22 -29.25
N SER A 233 -3.59 3.17 -30.16
CA SER A 233 -3.95 4.57 -29.93
C SER A 233 -5.47 4.73 -29.91
N ILE A 234 -5.99 5.49 -28.95
CA ILE A 234 -7.40 5.80 -28.77
C ILE A 234 -7.63 7.30 -28.62
N GLU A 235 -8.79 7.81 -29.03
CA GLU A 235 -9.26 9.14 -28.68
C GLU A 235 -9.95 9.08 -27.32
N GLN A 236 -9.38 9.74 -26.30
CA GLN A 236 -9.97 9.71 -24.95
C GLN A 236 -11.41 10.22 -24.95
N GLY A 237 -12.33 9.46 -24.35
CA GLY A 237 -13.73 9.86 -24.25
C GLY A 237 -14.55 9.66 -25.54
N ARG A 238 -13.92 9.16 -26.63
CA ARG A 238 -14.58 8.91 -27.93
C ARG A 238 -14.41 7.48 -28.41
N SER A 239 -13.19 6.95 -28.36
CA SER A 239 -12.95 5.57 -28.78
C SER A 239 -13.65 4.60 -27.85
N THR A 240 -14.32 3.63 -28.45
CA THR A 240 -15.08 2.59 -27.77
C THR A 240 -14.30 1.29 -27.74
N MET A 241 -14.72 0.37 -26.87
CA MET A 241 -14.16 -0.98 -26.83
C MET A 241 -14.34 -1.73 -28.17
N THR A 242 -15.44 -1.47 -28.88
CA THR A 242 -15.66 -2.00 -30.24
C THR A 242 -14.58 -1.50 -31.21
N ASP A 243 -14.18 -0.22 -31.12
CA ASP A 243 -13.09 0.32 -31.94
C ASP A 243 -11.77 -0.38 -31.64
N LEU A 244 -11.46 -0.64 -30.37
CA LEU A 244 -10.26 -1.38 -29.97
C LEU A 244 -10.25 -2.82 -30.48
N ILE A 245 -11.39 -3.52 -30.43
CA ILE A 245 -11.53 -4.88 -30.97
C ILE A 245 -11.34 -4.85 -32.50
N ASN A 246 -11.89 -3.85 -33.18
CA ASN A 246 -11.74 -3.69 -34.63
C ASN A 246 -10.29 -3.37 -35.02
N LEU A 247 -9.61 -2.50 -34.27
CA LEU A 247 -8.18 -2.20 -34.44
C LEU A 247 -7.30 -3.45 -34.24
N ALA A 248 -7.71 -4.35 -33.35
CA ALA A 248 -7.08 -5.65 -33.14
C ALA A 248 -7.40 -6.71 -34.21
N GLY A 249 -8.17 -6.35 -35.25
CA GLY A 249 -8.58 -7.26 -36.32
C GLY A 249 -9.75 -8.19 -35.95
N GLY A 250 -10.43 -7.92 -34.84
CA GLY A 250 -11.55 -8.73 -34.33
C GLY A 250 -11.13 -9.83 -33.36
N LEU A 251 -12.14 -10.49 -32.78
CA LEU A 251 -11.96 -11.63 -31.89
C LEU A 251 -11.68 -12.91 -32.70
N ARG A 252 -10.88 -13.81 -32.14
CA ARG A 252 -10.71 -15.15 -32.68
C ARG A 252 -11.93 -16.04 -32.42
N PRO A 253 -12.16 -17.13 -33.19
CA PRO A 253 -13.28 -18.04 -32.96
C PRO A 253 -13.31 -18.67 -31.57
N GLU A 254 -12.14 -18.89 -30.96
CA GLU A 254 -11.99 -19.50 -29.64
C GLU A 254 -12.07 -18.49 -28.49
N ALA A 255 -12.49 -17.25 -28.76
CA ALA A 255 -12.57 -16.19 -27.76
C ALA A 255 -13.78 -16.36 -26.83
N HIS A 256 -13.54 -16.36 -25.53
CA HIS A 256 -14.59 -16.41 -24.53
C HIS A 256 -15.17 -15.01 -24.30
N LYS A 257 -16.16 -14.64 -25.12
CA LYS A 257 -16.78 -13.30 -25.12
C LYS A 257 -17.42 -12.92 -23.78
N ALA A 258 -17.94 -13.91 -23.06
CA ALA A 258 -18.61 -13.70 -21.78
C ALA A 258 -17.62 -13.52 -20.61
N ALA A 259 -16.43 -14.14 -20.65
CA ALA A 259 -15.44 -14.07 -19.58
C ALA A 259 -14.37 -12.99 -19.78
N ALA A 260 -14.56 -12.11 -20.77
CA ALA A 260 -13.67 -10.99 -21.01
C ALA A 260 -13.84 -9.92 -19.93
N PHE A 261 -12.73 -9.25 -19.59
CA PHE A 261 -12.75 -8.19 -18.59
C PHE A 261 -11.83 -7.03 -18.98
N LEU A 262 -12.21 -5.85 -18.52
CA LEU A 262 -11.48 -4.60 -18.71
C LEU A 262 -10.80 -4.21 -17.40
N GLU A 263 -9.47 -4.10 -17.42
CA GLU A 263 -8.69 -3.53 -16.32
C GLU A 263 -8.55 -2.01 -16.54
N ARG A 264 -9.05 -1.21 -15.60
CA ARG A 264 -8.92 0.25 -15.63
C ARG A 264 -7.93 0.74 -14.57
N ARG A 265 -6.69 0.98 -14.98
CA ARG A 265 -5.60 1.38 -14.06
C ARG A 265 -5.82 2.74 -13.37
N ALA A 266 -6.71 3.58 -13.91
CA ALA A 266 -7.01 4.93 -13.41
C ALA A 266 -8.12 5.01 -12.34
N LEU A 267 -8.73 3.89 -11.94
CA LEU A 267 -9.63 3.90 -10.78
C LEU A 267 -8.75 3.92 -9.51
N PRO A 268 -8.91 4.92 -8.62
CA PRO A 268 -8.28 4.88 -7.29
C PRO A 268 -8.64 3.55 -6.63
N ASP A 269 -7.73 3.00 -5.82
CA ASP A 269 -8.09 1.94 -4.88
C ASP A 269 -9.41 2.34 -4.19
N PRO A 270 -10.49 1.55 -4.29
CA PRO A 270 -11.78 1.89 -3.68
C PRO A 270 -11.67 2.08 -2.16
N THR A 271 -10.56 1.66 -1.54
CA THR A 271 -10.25 1.94 -0.13
C THR A 271 -9.56 3.30 0.11
N LEU A 272 -8.93 3.91 -0.91
CA LEU A 272 -8.21 5.19 -0.82
C LEU A 272 -9.09 6.42 -1.08
N GLY A 273 -10.36 6.23 -1.44
CA GLY A 273 -11.32 7.31 -1.76
C GLY A 273 -12.26 7.74 -0.63
N MET A 274 -12.27 7.07 0.53
CA MET A 274 -13.17 7.45 1.63
C MET A 274 -12.62 8.65 2.42
N ARG A 275 -12.75 9.86 1.87
CA ARG A 275 -12.80 11.08 2.69
C ARG A 275 -14.10 11.03 3.49
N ALA A 276 -14.00 11.13 4.81
CA ALA A 276 -15.13 11.09 5.75
C ALA A 276 -16.19 12.20 5.57
N GLU A 277 -16.02 13.10 4.60
CA GLU A 277 -16.78 14.33 4.44
C GLU A 277 -17.72 14.36 3.22
N ASP A 278 -17.58 13.43 2.26
CA ASP A 278 -18.43 13.42 1.05
C ASP A 278 -19.58 12.40 1.19
N ARG A 279 -20.49 12.69 2.13
CA ARG A 279 -21.74 11.92 2.36
C ARG A 279 -22.87 12.32 1.40
N SER A 280 -22.56 12.63 0.14
CA SER A 280 -23.57 12.65 -0.89
C SER A 280 -23.67 11.23 -1.49
N MET A 281 -24.74 10.53 -1.11
CA MET A 281 -25.02 9.13 -1.45
C MET A 281 -24.72 8.82 -2.93
N PRO A 282 -23.85 7.85 -3.25
CA PRO A 282 -23.73 7.31 -4.59
C PRO A 282 -25.07 6.67 -5.01
N THR A 283 -25.40 6.73 -6.30
CA THR A 283 -26.62 6.12 -6.84
C THR A 283 -26.60 4.59 -6.66
N PRO A 284 -27.78 3.94 -6.46
CA PRO A 284 -27.88 2.50 -6.24
C PRO A 284 -27.27 1.64 -7.37
N ASP A 285 -27.16 2.19 -8.57
CA ASP A 285 -26.63 1.48 -9.74
C ASP A 285 -25.09 1.38 -9.73
N LEU A 286 -24.39 2.36 -9.14
CA LEU A 286 -22.93 2.32 -9.00
C LEU A 286 -22.51 1.39 -7.86
N GLU A 287 -23.28 1.32 -6.77
CA GLU A 287 -23.09 0.29 -5.75
C GLU A 287 -23.28 -1.10 -6.35
N ARG A 288 -24.34 -1.37 -7.13
CA ARG A 288 -24.54 -2.67 -7.78
C ARG A 288 -23.43 -3.07 -8.76
N LEU A 289 -22.85 -2.12 -9.47
CA LEU A 289 -21.72 -2.35 -10.39
C LEU A 289 -20.38 -2.56 -9.67
N MET A 290 -20.25 -2.12 -8.41
CA MET A 290 -19.01 -2.25 -7.61
C MET A 290 -19.13 -3.27 -6.46
N SER A 291 -20.33 -3.66 -6.08
CA SER A 291 -20.63 -4.60 -4.98
C SER A 291 -20.88 -6.02 -5.47
N ALA A 292 -20.93 -6.26 -6.78
CA ALA A 292 -20.88 -7.60 -7.34
C ALA A 292 -19.46 -8.14 -7.20
N ASP A 293 -19.22 -8.79 -6.05
CA ASP A 293 -18.60 -10.10 -6.04
C ASP A 293 -17.08 -10.21 -6.24
N THR A 294 -16.30 -9.41 -5.53
CA THR A 294 -14.95 -9.86 -5.11
C THR A 294 -14.90 -10.16 -3.62
N LEU A 295 -15.50 -9.33 -2.76
CA LEU A 295 -15.47 -9.56 -1.31
C LEU A 295 -16.38 -10.71 -0.85
N ALA A 296 -17.53 -10.92 -1.49
CA ALA A 296 -18.44 -12.04 -1.21
C ALA A 296 -17.90 -13.37 -1.77
N ILE A 297 -17.32 -13.36 -2.99
CA ILE A 297 -16.56 -14.49 -3.55
C ILE A 297 -15.39 -14.89 -2.64
N LEU A 298 -14.64 -13.93 -2.08
CA LEU A 298 -13.53 -14.17 -1.16
C LEU A 298 -13.97 -14.72 0.21
N GLN A 299 -15.21 -14.45 0.63
CA GLN A 299 -15.77 -15.01 1.88
C GLN A 299 -16.37 -16.40 1.69
N GLN A 300 -16.88 -16.71 0.49
CA GLN A 300 -17.50 -18.00 0.17
C GLN A 300 -16.51 -19.05 -0.36
N LEU A 301 -15.47 -18.68 -1.12
CA LEU A 301 -14.43 -19.62 -1.55
C LEU A 301 -13.46 -19.89 -0.39
N ARG A 302 -13.82 -20.80 0.51
CA ARG A 302 -12.91 -21.30 1.55
C ARG A 302 -11.75 -22.08 0.93
N LEU A 303 -10.72 -21.34 0.47
CA LEU A 303 -9.42 -21.81 -0.02
C LEU A 303 -8.59 -22.45 1.10
N THR A 304 -9.11 -23.54 1.65
CA THR A 304 -8.67 -24.16 2.90
C THR A 304 -7.27 -24.77 2.82
N ASP A 305 -6.74 -25.00 1.62
CA ASP A 305 -5.39 -25.56 1.39
C ASP A 305 -4.29 -24.50 1.19
N LEU A 306 -4.62 -23.20 1.16
CA LEU A 306 -3.62 -22.12 1.06
C LEU A 306 -3.33 -21.52 2.45
N ASP A 307 -2.06 -21.19 2.73
CA ASP A 307 -1.67 -20.50 3.97
C ASP A 307 -2.09 -19.01 3.97
N PHE A 308 -2.04 -18.36 5.15
CA PHE A 308 -2.49 -16.96 5.31
C PHE A 308 -1.77 -15.98 4.36
N LEU A 309 -0.47 -16.18 4.12
CA LEU A 309 0.33 -15.35 3.22
C LEU A 309 -0.05 -15.58 1.76
N SER A 310 -0.35 -16.83 1.36
CA SER A 310 -0.82 -17.17 0.01
C SER A 310 -2.24 -16.68 -0.24
N ARG A 311 -3.12 -16.71 0.78
CA ARG A 311 -4.45 -16.08 0.72
C ARG A 311 -4.34 -14.56 0.64
N ALA A 312 -3.43 -13.96 1.41
CA ALA A 312 -3.18 -12.52 1.36
C ALA A 312 -2.58 -12.10 0.01
N TYR A 313 -1.64 -12.86 -0.55
CA TYR A 313 -1.06 -12.62 -1.88
C TYR A 313 -2.08 -12.83 -3.00
N PHE A 314 -2.86 -13.91 -2.97
CA PHE A 314 -3.87 -14.21 -3.98
C PHE A 314 -5.05 -13.22 -3.93
N ALA A 315 -5.50 -12.84 -2.72
CA ALA A 315 -6.48 -11.79 -2.53
C ALA A 315 -5.92 -10.40 -2.88
N GLN A 316 -4.62 -10.15 -2.69
CA GLN A 316 -3.98 -8.90 -3.07
C GLN A 316 -3.83 -8.78 -4.58
N GLU A 317 -3.43 -9.85 -5.29
CA GLU A 317 -3.35 -9.90 -6.75
C GLU A 317 -4.73 -9.64 -7.40
N LEU A 318 -5.80 -10.20 -6.82
CA LEU A 318 -7.20 -9.97 -7.23
C LEU A 318 -7.72 -8.57 -6.84
N ARG A 319 -7.29 -8.02 -5.70
CA ARG A 319 -7.63 -6.65 -5.24
C ARG A 319 -6.90 -5.55 -6.01
N THR A 320 -5.72 -5.84 -6.57
CA THR A 320 -4.88 -4.85 -7.27
C THR A 320 -5.36 -4.52 -8.69
N GLN A 321 -6.45 -5.13 -9.17
CA GLN A 321 -6.91 -4.90 -10.53
C GLN A 321 -8.36 -4.42 -10.50
N ASN A 322 -8.57 -3.17 -10.92
CA ASN A 322 -9.89 -2.62 -11.21
C ASN A 322 -10.48 -3.33 -12.43
N ARG A 323 -10.90 -4.59 -12.25
CA ARG A 323 -11.51 -5.43 -13.28
C ARG A 323 -12.98 -5.10 -13.35
N VAL A 324 -13.43 -4.67 -14.52
CA VAL A 324 -14.83 -4.54 -14.87
C VAL A 324 -15.13 -5.68 -15.84
N SER A 325 -15.97 -6.63 -15.44
CA SER A 325 -16.39 -7.70 -16.34
C SER A 325 -17.19 -7.09 -17.49
N VAL A 326 -16.93 -7.53 -18.73
CA VAL A 326 -17.59 -6.98 -19.91
C VAL A 326 -18.14 -8.08 -20.77
N ASN A 327 -19.44 -8.03 -21.03
CA ASN A 327 -20.09 -8.92 -21.98
C ASN A 327 -19.79 -8.45 -23.42
N LEU A 328 -18.75 -9.01 -24.04
CA LEU A 328 -18.38 -8.63 -25.41
C LEU A 328 -19.45 -9.00 -26.43
N GLU A 329 -20.25 -10.02 -26.17
CA GLU A 329 -21.33 -10.40 -27.08
C GLU A 329 -22.39 -9.30 -27.16
N ALA A 330 -22.78 -8.76 -25.99
CA ALA A 330 -23.74 -7.67 -25.92
C ALA A 330 -23.19 -6.37 -26.54
N VAL A 331 -21.89 -6.08 -26.32
CA VAL A 331 -21.21 -4.90 -26.87
C VAL A 331 -21.07 -4.98 -28.39
N LEU A 332 -20.67 -6.12 -28.92
CA LEU A 332 -20.53 -6.32 -30.37
C LEU A 332 -21.89 -6.36 -31.09
N ALA A 333 -22.95 -6.80 -30.40
CA ALA A 333 -24.32 -6.74 -30.91
C ALA A 333 -24.95 -5.33 -30.84
N GLY A 334 -24.30 -4.36 -30.20
CA GLY A 334 -24.84 -3.01 -29.99
C GLY A 334 -26.06 -2.98 -29.05
N SER A 335 -26.22 -4.01 -28.23
CA SER A 335 -27.36 -4.17 -27.30
C SER A 335 -27.16 -3.48 -25.95
N THR A 336 -25.96 -2.95 -25.70
CA THR A 336 -25.58 -2.21 -24.50
C THR A 336 -25.00 -0.86 -24.86
N GLU A 337 -24.95 0.06 -23.90
CA GLU A 337 -24.25 1.34 -24.09
C GLU A 337 -22.79 1.11 -24.50
N PRO A 338 -22.23 1.93 -25.42
CA PRO A 338 -20.85 1.80 -25.83
C PRO A 338 -19.89 2.00 -24.65
N VAL A 339 -19.02 1.01 -24.41
CA VAL A 339 -17.99 1.10 -23.39
C VAL A 339 -16.89 2.04 -23.89
N ILE A 340 -16.86 3.26 -23.36
CA ILE A 340 -15.87 4.29 -23.72
C ILE A 340 -14.52 3.97 -23.05
N LEU A 341 -13.46 3.97 -23.85
CA LEU A 341 -12.10 3.68 -23.39
C LEU A 341 -11.42 4.91 -22.81
N ARG A 342 -10.57 4.64 -21.82
CA ARG A 342 -9.68 5.62 -21.17
C ARG A 342 -8.24 5.22 -21.38
N ASP A 343 -7.34 6.18 -21.27
CA ASP A 343 -5.91 5.92 -21.36
C ASP A 343 -5.46 4.94 -20.27
N GLY A 344 -4.69 3.93 -20.67
CA GLY A 344 -4.24 2.84 -19.83
C GLY A 344 -5.26 1.72 -19.59
N ASP A 345 -6.45 1.78 -20.19
CA ASP A 345 -7.41 0.67 -20.16
C ASP A 345 -6.80 -0.58 -20.84
N ARG A 346 -7.01 -1.76 -20.24
CA ARG A 346 -6.51 -3.04 -20.76
C ARG A 346 -7.63 -4.06 -20.85
N LEU A 347 -8.02 -4.46 -22.06
CA LEU A 347 -9.01 -5.49 -22.32
C LEU A 347 -8.31 -6.85 -22.43
N PHE A 348 -8.73 -7.82 -21.62
CA PHE A 348 -8.27 -9.20 -21.73
C PHE A 348 -9.41 -10.10 -22.21
N VAL A 349 -9.15 -10.88 -23.25
CA VAL A 349 -10.10 -11.82 -23.85
C VAL A 349 -9.59 -13.25 -23.68
N PRO A 350 -10.09 -14.04 -22.71
CA PRO A 350 -9.62 -15.39 -22.50
C PRO A 350 -10.04 -16.34 -23.63
N ARG A 351 -9.45 -17.54 -23.62
CA ARG A 351 -9.89 -18.68 -24.44
C ARG A 351 -11.16 -19.30 -23.86
N ASP A 352 -12.07 -19.72 -24.73
CA ASP A 352 -13.19 -20.57 -24.35
C ASP A 352 -12.80 -22.04 -24.49
N ASP A 353 -12.50 -22.68 -23.36
CA ASP A 353 -12.19 -24.11 -23.32
C ASP A 353 -13.45 -24.98 -23.14
N ASN A 354 -14.64 -24.36 -23.11
CA ASN A 354 -15.93 -25.02 -22.90
C ASN A 354 -15.97 -25.87 -21.62
N THR A 355 -15.48 -25.30 -20.51
CA THR A 355 -15.37 -25.99 -19.20
C THR A 355 -15.94 -25.17 -18.06
N VAL A 356 -16.43 -25.87 -17.04
CA VAL A 356 -16.82 -25.38 -15.71
C VAL A 356 -15.80 -25.87 -14.71
N PHE A 357 -15.39 -25.03 -13.77
CA PHE A 357 -14.54 -25.47 -12.66
C PHE A 357 -15.39 -25.82 -11.44
N VAL A 358 -15.33 -27.08 -11.00
CA VAL A 358 -16.05 -27.55 -9.81
C VAL A 358 -15.07 -27.71 -8.64
N ALA A 359 -15.33 -27.02 -7.53
CA ALA A 359 -14.42 -26.93 -6.40
C ALA A 359 -15.14 -27.03 -5.04
N GLY A 360 -14.35 -27.16 -3.97
CA GLY A 360 -14.85 -27.28 -2.60
C GLY A 360 -15.09 -28.73 -2.18
N GLN A 361 -16.12 -28.97 -1.37
CA GLN A 361 -16.44 -30.26 -0.76
C GLN A 361 -17.17 -31.20 -1.73
N VAL A 362 -16.53 -31.52 -2.86
CA VAL A 362 -16.94 -32.55 -3.82
C VAL A 362 -15.92 -33.70 -3.83
N ILE A 363 -16.31 -34.89 -4.33
CA ILE A 363 -15.40 -36.05 -4.31
C ILE A 363 -14.19 -35.85 -5.24
N ARG A 364 -14.39 -35.23 -6.42
CA ARG A 364 -13.36 -34.99 -7.44
C ARG A 364 -13.43 -33.56 -7.96
N PRO A 365 -12.81 -32.59 -7.28
CA PRO A 365 -12.73 -31.22 -7.78
C PRO A 365 -11.89 -31.17 -9.07
N GLY A 366 -12.24 -30.27 -9.97
CA GLY A 366 -11.57 -30.13 -11.27
C GLY A 366 -12.45 -29.52 -12.36
N PHE A 367 -11.90 -29.47 -13.57
CA PHE A 367 -12.62 -28.99 -14.76
C PHE A 367 -13.53 -30.07 -15.32
N VAL A 368 -14.75 -29.67 -15.66
CA VAL A 368 -15.77 -30.51 -16.30
C VAL A 368 -16.21 -29.83 -17.59
N LEU A 369 -16.32 -30.57 -18.69
CA LEU A 369 -16.81 -30.03 -19.96
C LEU A 369 -18.26 -29.56 -19.82
N VAL A 370 -18.56 -28.39 -20.38
CA VAL A 370 -19.92 -27.84 -20.39
C VAL A 370 -20.81 -28.73 -21.25
N ALA A 371 -21.95 -29.12 -20.69
CA ALA A 371 -23.04 -29.80 -21.35
C ALA A 371 -24.26 -28.88 -21.43
N GLU A 372 -24.91 -28.86 -22.60
CA GLU A 372 -25.98 -27.92 -22.91
C GLU A 372 -27.19 -28.09 -21.98
N GLY A 373 -27.70 -26.97 -21.44
CA GLY A 373 -28.87 -26.93 -20.57
C GLY A 373 -28.69 -27.55 -19.17
N GLN A 374 -27.46 -27.94 -18.79
CA GLN A 374 -27.20 -28.55 -17.50
C GLN A 374 -27.14 -27.54 -16.36
N THR A 375 -27.62 -27.97 -15.20
CA THR A 375 -27.65 -27.16 -13.99
C THR A 375 -26.45 -27.43 -13.09
N VAL A 376 -26.27 -26.60 -12.07
CA VAL A 376 -25.24 -26.77 -11.04
C VAL A 376 -25.26 -28.17 -10.44
N ASP A 377 -26.43 -28.77 -10.22
CA ASP A 377 -26.56 -30.14 -9.68
C ASP A 377 -25.82 -31.17 -10.55
N TYR A 378 -26.00 -31.09 -11.87
CA TYR A 378 -25.34 -31.99 -12.82
C TYR A 378 -23.82 -31.94 -12.67
N TYR A 379 -23.23 -30.75 -12.56
CA TYR A 379 -21.78 -30.59 -12.44
C TYR A 379 -21.25 -31.05 -11.08
N VAL A 380 -22.03 -30.88 -10.00
CA VAL A 380 -21.70 -31.48 -8.70
C VAL A 380 -21.69 -33.00 -8.79
N GLN A 381 -22.67 -33.61 -9.47
CA GLN A 381 -22.70 -35.07 -9.69
C GLN A 381 -21.57 -35.55 -10.60
N ALA A 382 -21.23 -34.80 -11.67
CA ALA A 382 -20.12 -35.10 -12.55
C ALA A 382 -18.77 -35.11 -11.79
N ALA A 383 -18.63 -34.20 -10.81
CA ALA A 383 -17.52 -34.16 -9.86
C ALA A 383 -17.56 -35.29 -8.79
N GLY A 384 -18.40 -36.31 -8.98
CA GLY A 384 -18.55 -37.45 -8.07
C GLY A 384 -19.53 -37.22 -6.94
N GLY A 385 -20.30 -36.13 -6.97
CA GLY A 385 -21.27 -35.78 -5.95
C GLY A 385 -20.67 -35.00 -4.78
N ARG A 386 -21.54 -34.65 -3.83
CA ARG A 386 -21.18 -33.92 -2.61
C ARG A 386 -20.34 -34.80 -1.68
N GLY A 387 -19.28 -34.23 -1.11
CA GLY A 387 -18.46 -34.88 -0.09
C GLY A 387 -19.17 -34.96 1.28
N MET A 388 -18.60 -35.74 2.20
CA MET A 388 -19.21 -36.07 3.50
C MET A 388 -19.64 -34.86 4.35
N HIS A 389 -18.90 -33.76 4.26
CA HIS A 389 -19.19 -32.53 5.01
C HIS A 389 -19.71 -31.40 4.12
N ALA A 390 -20.35 -31.69 3.00
CA ALA A 390 -20.85 -30.64 2.10
C ALA A 390 -22.09 -29.95 2.68
N SER A 391 -22.15 -28.61 2.59
CA SER A 391 -23.32 -27.80 2.94
C SER A 391 -23.95 -27.18 1.69
N ASP A 392 -23.75 -25.88 1.50
CA ASP A 392 -24.34 -25.07 0.47
C ASP A 392 -23.57 -25.18 -0.85
N VAL A 393 -24.25 -24.88 -1.95
CA VAL A 393 -23.64 -24.87 -3.28
C VAL A 393 -23.84 -23.49 -3.87
N TYR A 394 -22.76 -22.94 -4.42
CA TYR A 394 -22.69 -21.63 -5.01
C TYR A 394 -22.23 -21.75 -6.46
N LEU A 395 -22.91 -21.03 -7.34
CA LEU A 395 -22.48 -20.80 -8.71
C LEU A 395 -21.93 -19.38 -8.79
N MET A 396 -20.70 -19.23 -9.28
CA MET A 396 -20.09 -17.95 -9.56
C MET A 396 -20.03 -17.76 -11.07
N ARG A 397 -20.69 -16.71 -11.54
CA ARG A 397 -20.79 -16.39 -12.97
C ARG A 397 -19.47 -15.86 -13.51
N ALA A 398 -18.98 -16.44 -14.59
CA ALA A 398 -17.75 -15.98 -15.26
C ALA A 398 -17.86 -14.54 -15.81
N ASN A 399 -19.07 -14.15 -16.20
CA ASN A 399 -19.33 -12.91 -16.93
C ASN A 399 -19.69 -11.71 -16.05
N THR A 400 -20.27 -11.93 -14.87
CA THR A 400 -20.71 -10.86 -13.97
C THR A 400 -20.04 -10.93 -12.60
N GLY A 401 -19.42 -12.05 -12.26
CA GLY A 401 -19.02 -12.35 -10.88
C GLY A 401 -20.19 -12.76 -9.99
N GLU A 402 -21.45 -12.65 -10.46
CA GLU A 402 -22.65 -12.92 -9.65
C GLU A 402 -22.56 -14.27 -8.93
N VAL A 403 -22.77 -14.27 -7.61
CA VAL A 403 -22.88 -15.51 -6.83
C VAL A 403 -24.34 -15.90 -6.60
N ILE A 404 -24.71 -17.06 -7.13
CA ILE A 404 -26.05 -17.65 -6.99
C ILE A 404 -25.95 -18.85 -6.05
N GLN A 405 -26.69 -18.83 -4.94
CA GLN A 405 -26.81 -19.99 -4.06
C GLN A 405 -27.90 -20.94 -4.60
N GLY A 406 -27.57 -22.23 -4.72
CA GLY A 406 -28.49 -23.29 -5.11
C GLY A 406 -28.00 -24.12 -6.29
N THR A 407 -28.74 -25.17 -6.61
CA THR A 407 -28.34 -26.17 -7.61
C THR A 407 -29.11 -26.10 -8.94
N GLY A 408 -30.15 -25.25 -9.02
CA GLY A 408 -31.06 -25.17 -10.17
C GLY A 408 -30.62 -24.23 -11.30
N ALA A 409 -29.61 -23.40 -11.07
CA ALA A 409 -29.14 -22.45 -12.08
C ALA A 409 -28.45 -23.18 -13.24
N MET A 410 -28.71 -22.72 -14.47
CA MET A 410 -28.00 -23.20 -15.67
C MET A 410 -26.58 -22.68 -15.67
N VAL A 411 -25.63 -23.57 -15.94
CA VAL A 411 -24.19 -23.26 -15.90
C VAL A 411 -23.67 -23.01 -17.30
N MET A 412 -22.83 -22.01 -17.45
CA MET A 412 -22.19 -21.61 -18.71
C MET A 412 -20.69 -21.92 -18.67
N SER A 413 -20.03 -21.87 -19.83
CA SER A 413 -18.57 -21.95 -19.89
C SER A 413 -17.92 -20.87 -19.04
N GLY A 414 -16.84 -21.24 -18.36
CA GLY A 414 -16.07 -20.39 -17.46
C GLY A 414 -16.64 -20.24 -16.05
N ASP A 415 -17.89 -20.67 -15.80
CA ASP A 415 -18.50 -20.58 -14.47
C ASP A 415 -17.74 -21.44 -13.45
N VAL A 416 -17.81 -21.04 -12.18
CA VAL A 416 -17.26 -21.80 -11.05
C VAL A 416 -18.38 -22.32 -10.18
N VAL A 417 -18.42 -23.63 -9.97
CA VAL A 417 -19.33 -24.28 -9.01
C VAL A 417 -18.53 -24.58 -7.74
N PHE A 418 -18.92 -23.99 -6.63
CA PHE A 418 -18.29 -24.19 -5.34
C PHE A 418 -19.26 -24.86 -4.36
N VAL A 419 -18.84 -25.99 -3.77
CA VAL A 419 -19.58 -26.67 -2.71
C VAL A 419 -18.93 -26.36 -1.38
N ASP A 420 -19.64 -25.66 -0.51
CA ASP A 420 -19.15 -25.29 0.82
C ASP A 420 -19.18 -26.47 1.79
N ARG A 421 -18.52 -26.30 2.93
CA ARG A 421 -18.44 -27.28 4.01
C ARG A 421 -19.42 -26.93 5.14
N ALA A 422 -20.23 -27.90 5.57
CA ALA A 422 -21.04 -27.83 6.77
C ALA A 422 -20.15 -27.56 7.99
N GLU A 423 -20.38 -26.44 8.64
CA GLU A 423 -19.69 -26.08 9.87
C GLU A 423 -20.17 -26.94 11.04
N ASP A 424 -19.26 -27.74 11.59
CA ASP A 424 -19.23 -27.98 13.03
C ASP A 424 -18.26 -26.97 13.66
N LEU A 425 -18.75 -25.76 13.94
CA LEU A 425 -18.04 -24.68 14.65
C LEU A 425 -17.59 -25.06 16.08
N ALA A 426 -17.84 -26.30 16.54
CA ALA A 426 -17.78 -26.68 17.95
C ALA A 426 -16.45 -27.28 18.43
N GLU A 427 -15.52 -27.70 17.55
CA GLU A 427 -14.36 -28.51 17.99
C GLU A 427 -13.00 -27.80 18.00
N ASN A 428 -12.94 -26.47 17.88
CA ASN A 428 -11.68 -25.75 18.11
C ASN A 428 -11.75 -24.92 19.40
N ALA A 429 -11.33 -25.54 20.51
CA ALA A 429 -11.31 -24.92 21.84
C ALA A 429 -10.53 -23.60 21.89
N GLU A 430 -9.58 -23.38 20.98
CA GLU A 430 -8.84 -22.12 20.85
C GLU A 430 -9.66 -21.00 20.19
N MET A 431 -10.51 -21.33 19.21
CA MET A 431 -11.41 -20.37 18.57
C MET A 431 -12.58 -19.99 19.50
N GLN A 432 -13.12 -20.94 20.26
CA GLN A 432 -14.11 -20.63 21.31
C GLN A 432 -13.50 -19.69 22.36
N ARG A 433 -12.24 -19.90 22.75
CA ARG A 433 -11.54 -18.95 23.64
C ARG A 433 -11.38 -17.58 23.01
N LEU A 434 -10.97 -17.48 21.76
CA LEU A 434 -10.80 -16.20 21.07
C LEU A 434 -12.12 -15.43 20.93
N VAL A 435 -13.21 -16.09 20.54
CA VAL A 435 -14.53 -15.47 20.40
C VAL A 435 -15.11 -15.06 21.75
N ILE A 436 -14.99 -15.93 22.77
CA ILE A 436 -15.45 -15.61 24.14
C ILE A 436 -14.62 -14.47 24.72
N GLN A 437 -13.29 -14.45 24.49
CA GLN A 437 -12.39 -13.41 24.96
C GLN A 437 -12.65 -12.09 24.23
N GLU A 438 -12.95 -12.11 22.93
CA GLU A 438 -13.34 -10.90 22.19
C GLU A 438 -14.69 -10.34 22.67
N GLN A 439 -15.67 -11.22 22.92
CA GLN A 439 -16.97 -10.82 23.47
C GLN A 439 -16.84 -10.27 24.90
N SER A 440 -16.00 -10.86 25.75
CA SER A 440 -15.69 -10.34 27.10
C SER A 440 -14.95 -9.00 27.02
N LEU A 441 -14.01 -8.83 26.11
CA LEU A 441 -13.31 -7.55 25.91
C LEU A 441 -14.26 -6.46 25.42
N ARG A 442 -15.21 -6.80 24.53
CA ARG A 442 -16.25 -5.86 24.06
C ARG A 442 -17.27 -5.55 25.14
N SER A 443 -17.67 -6.50 25.99
CA SER A 443 -18.55 -6.23 27.13
C SER A 443 -17.85 -5.38 28.19
N ASP A 444 -16.60 -5.68 28.52
CA ASP A 444 -15.81 -4.94 29.52
C ASP A 444 -15.45 -3.53 29.04
N ALA A 445 -15.26 -3.33 27.73
CA ALA A 445 -15.11 -2.01 27.15
C ALA A 445 -16.42 -1.20 27.23
N ARG A 446 -17.58 -1.81 26.91
CA ARG A 446 -18.89 -1.14 27.04
C ARG A 446 -19.24 -0.83 28.49
N ILE A 447 -18.95 -1.74 29.43
CA ILE A 447 -19.19 -1.55 30.85
C ILE A 447 -18.28 -0.45 31.41
N ARG A 448 -16.99 -0.41 31.03
CA ARG A 448 -16.08 0.67 31.43
C ARG A 448 -16.48 2.02 30.87
N VAL A 449 -16.89 2.09 29.60
CA VAL A 449 -17.40 3.34 29.00
C VAL A 449 -18.69 3.79 29.69
N ALA A 450 -19.64 2.88 29.95
CA ALA A 450 -20.86 3.21 30.68
C ALA A 450 -20.57 3.66 32.13
N GLN A 451 -19.65 3.00 32.85
CA GLN A 451 -19.22 3.42 34.19
C GLN A 451 -18.53 4.80 34.18
N THR A 452 -17.72 5.09 33.18
CA THR A 452 -17.04 6.39 33.04
C THR A 452 -18.05 7.51 32.73
N VAL A 453 -19.08 7.23 31.93
CA VAL A 453 -20.18 8.18 31.66
C VAL A 453 -21.04 8.42 32.89
N VAL A 454 -21.36 7.38 33.67
CA VAL A 454 -22.15 7.54 34.91
C VAL A 454 -21.34 8.30 35.97
N GLN A 455 -20.04 8.04 36.10
CA GLN A 455 -19.17 8.76 37.04
C GLN A 455 -19.00 10.24 36.65
N SER A 456 -18.89 10.56 35.35
CA SER A 456 -18.76 11.95 34.90
C SER A 456 -20.06 12.76 35.05
N ILE A 457 -21.23 12.12 34.87
CA ILE A 457 -22.53 12.72 35.18
C ILE A 457 -22.66 12.95 36.69
N GLY A 458 -22.24 11.98 37.51
CA GLY A 458 -22.23 12.10 38.97
C GLY A 458 -21.36 13.27 39.46
N THR A 459 -20.14 13.41 38.93
CA THR A 459 -19.24 14.51 39.31
C THR A 459 -19.77 15.87 38.87
N LEU A 460 -20.33 15.98 37.66
CA LEU A 460 -21.01 17.18 37.18
C LEU A 460 -22.21 17.57 38.06
N ALA A 461 -23.04 16.60 38.47
CA ALA A 461 -24.17 16.85 39.35
C ALA A 461 -23.72 17.38 40.72
N THR A 462 -22.65 16.81 41.31
CA THR A 462 -22.06 17.36 42.55
C THR A 462 -21.46 18.75 42.35
N LEU A 463 -20.84 19.02 41.21
CA LEU A 463 -20.26 20.34 40.92
C LEU A 463 -21.35 21.40 40.77
N VAL A 464 -22.44 21.08 40.09
CA VAL A 464 -23.62 21.94 39.96
C VAL A 464 -24.29 22.15 41.31
N ALA A 465 -24.46 21.11 42.13
CA ALA A 465 -25.02 21.24 43.47
C ALA A 465 -24.15 22.12 44.38
N LEU A 466 -22.82 22.01 44.28
CA LEU A 466 -21.86 22.86 44.99
C LEU A 466 -21.97 24.33 44.53
N ILE A 467 -22.04 24.58 43.23
CA ILE A 467 -22.21 25.93 42.67
C ILE A 467 -23.53 26.53 43.14
N VAL A 468 -24.64 25.78 43.06
CA VAL A 468 -25.96 26.24 43.52
C VAL A 468 -25.93 26.55 45.02
N SER A 469 -25.26 25.73 45.84
CA SER A 469 -25.06 25.96 47.27
C SER A 469 -24.21 27.18 47.60
N LEU A 470 -23.29 27.60 46.72
CA LEU A 470 -22.45 28.78 46.93
C LEU A 470 -23.11 30.06 46.42
N THR A 471 -24.14 29.95 45.58
CA THR A 471 -24.86 31.09 44.98
C THR A 471 -26.19 31.44 45.67
N ARG A 472 -26.60 30.65 46.67
CA ARG A 472 -27.69 30.98 47.62
C ARG A 472 -27.08 31.34 48.96
#